data_AF-A0A3N4V9M7-F1
#
_entry.id   AF-A0A3N4V9M7-F1
#
_cell.length_a   1.000
_cell.length_b   1.000
_cell.length_c   1.000
_cell.angle_alpha   90.00
_cell.angle_beta   90.00
_cell.angle_gamma   90.00
#
_symmetry.space_group_name_H-M   'P 1'
#
loop_
_entity.id
_entity.type
_entity.pdbx_description
1 polymer ?
#
loop_
_entity_poly.entity_id
_entity_poly.type
_entity_poly.pdbx_seq_one_letter_code
_entity_poly.pdbx_strand_id
1 'polypeptide(L)'
;MRTTAGKLLLSISLLASVSALAQQAGAGEAAAAAGDRSEATARAQEERLVCQRVKKIGSNRIERVCKTEAQSQKESEEAALRAARRDMQRTF
;
A
#
# COMPACT_ATOMS: atom_id res chain seq x y z
N MET A 1 -48.81 30.58 29.90
CA MET A 1 -47.93 29.99 28.86
C MET A 1 -46.52 29.94 29.42
N ARG A 2 -46.00 28.73 29.70
CA ARG A 2 -44.68 28.50 30.30
C ARG A 2 -43.85 27.66 29.31
N THR A 3 -42.76 28.24 28.84
CA THR A 3 -41.88 27.70 27.79
C THR A 3 -41.04 26.53 28.31
N THR A 4 -41.13 25.38 27.64
CA THR A 4 -40.39 24.14 27.95
C THR A 4 -39.11 24.08 27.12
N ALA A 5 -38.09 24.87 27.46
CA ALA A 5 -36.80 24.88 26.74
C ALA A 5 -35.62 24.30 27.56
N GLY A 6 -35.84 23.89 28.81
CA GLY A 6 -34.75 23.50 29.73
C GLY A 6 -34.43 22.00 29.84
N LYS A 7 -35.18 21.10 29.18
CA LYS A 7 -35.07 19.64 29.41
C LYS A 7 -34.26 18.86 28.37
N LEU A 8 -33.82 19.49 27.27
CA LEU A 8 -33.18 18.77 26.17
C LEU A 8 -31.64 18.72 26.21
N LEU A 9 -30.99 19.37 27.16
CA LEU A 9 -29.52 19.53 27.17
C LEU A 9 -28.77 18.67 28.21
N LEU A 10 -29.45 17.82 28.97
CA LEU A 10 -28.85 17.06 30.08
C LEU A 10 -28.57 15.57 29.79
N SER A 11 -28.87 15.06 28.59
CA SER A 11 -28.73 13.63 28.26
C SER A 11 -27.49 13.26 27.41
N ILE A 12 -26.71 14.23 26.93
CA ILE A 12 -25.62 13.97 25.97
C ILE A 12 -24.27 13.66 26.65
N SER A 13 -24.11 13.92 27.96
CA SER A 13 -22.80 13.82 28.62
C SER A 13 -22.36 12.42 29.07
N LEU A 14 -23.20 11.37 28.95
CA LEU A 14 -22.88 10.05 29.52
C LEU A 14 -22.25 9.03 28.57
N LEU A 15 -22.13 9.33 27.27
CA LEU A 15 -21.66 8.35 26.26
C LEU A 15 -20.18 8.50 25.84
N ALA A 16 -19.44 9.49 26.38
CA ALA A 16 -18.08 9.79 25.93
C ALA A 16 -16.95 9.06 26.69
N SER A 17 -17.26 8.28 27.74
CA SER A 17 -16.22 7.79 28.68
C SER A 17 -15.74 6.35 28.45
N VAL A 18 -16.27 5.61 27.46
CA VAL A 18 -16.00 4.15 27.32
C VAL A 18 -14.86 3.81 26.36
N SER A 19 -14.30 4.77 25.60
CA SER A 19 -13.28 4.47 24.57
C SER A 19 -11.82 4.46 25.05
N ALA A 20 -11.54 4.62 26.35
CA ALA A 20 -10.18 4.83 26.84
C ALA A 20 -9.41 3.55 27.28
N LEU A 21 -10.00 2.35 27.21
CA LEU A 21 -9.41 1.14 27.81
C LEU A 21 -8.87 0.09 26.82
N ALA A 22 -8.66 0.43 25.55
CA ALA A 22 -8.24 -0.54 24.52
C ALA A 22 -6.77 -0.43 24.07
N GLN A 23 -5.92 0.40 24.70
CA GLN A 23 -4.61 0.78 24.14
C GLN A 23 -3.36 0.33 24.91
N GLN A 24 -3.48 -0.60 25.85
CA GLN A 24 -2.32 -1.17 26.55
C GLN A 24 -2.27 -2.70 26.47
N ALA A 25 -2.02 -3.20 25.26
CA ALA A 25 -1.49 -4.54 25.04
C ALA A 25 -0.54 -4.48 23.84
N GLY A 26 0.75 -4.18 24.07
CA GLY A 26 1.71 -4.14 22.97
C GLY A 26 3.11 -3.59 23.25
N ALA A 27 3.55 -3.47 24.50
CA ALA A 27 4.89 -2.94 24.83
C ALA A 27 5.93 -4.02 25.19
N GLY A 28 5.64 -5.30 24.95
CA GLY A 28 6.45 -6.44 25.40
C GLY A 28 7.14 -7.27 24.32
N GLU A 29 7.04 -6.91 23.02
CA GLU A 29 7.50 -7.79 21.93
C GLU A 29 8.29 -7.01 20.87
N ALA A 30 9.29 -6.24 21.31
CA ALA A 30 10.06 -5.35 20.44
C ALA A 30 11.45 -5.89 20.05
N ALA A 31 11.94 -6.98 20.65
CA ALA A 31 13.33 -7.44 20.41
C ALA A 31 13.46 -8.72 19.55
N ALA A 32 12.44 -9.59 19.51
CA ALA A 32 12.47 -10.81 18.69
C ALA A 32 11.86 -10.63 17.28
N ALA A 33 11.08 -9.56 17.07
CA ALA A 33 10.34 -9.30 15.82
C ALA A 33 11.12 -8.51 14.75
N ALA A 34 12.42 -8.25 14.96
CA ALA A 34 13.21 -7.47 14.01
C ALA A 34 13.74 -8.33 12.83
N GLY A 35 14.05 -9.61 13.06
CA GLY A 35 14.43 -10.54 12.00
C GLY A 35 13.24 -11.00 11.14
N ASP A 36 12.15 -11.40 11.81
CA ASP A 36 10.95 -11.93 11.17
C ASP A 36 10.16 -10.86 10.38
N ARG A 37 10.13 -9.60 10.83
CA ARG A 37 9.52 -8.51 10.06
C ARG A 37 10.21 -8.25 8.75
N SER A 38 11.55 -8.41 8.68
CA SER A 38 12.29 -8.15 7.45
C SER A 38 11.95 -9.16 6.36
N GLU A 39 11.89 -10.46 6.70
CA GLU A 39 11.49 -11.51 5.77
C GLU A 39 10.00 -11.44 5.42
N ALA A 40 9.13 -11.13 6.39
CA ALA A 40 7.71 -10.91 6.12
C ALA A 40 7.48 -9.71 5.19
N THR A 41 8.23 -8.61 5.35
CA THR A 41 8.14 -7.46 4.43
C THR A 41 8.76 -7.72 3.07
N ALA A 42 9.76 -8.60 2.97
CA ALA A 42 10.33 -9.00 1.69
C ALA A 42 9.33 -9.85 0.90
N ARG A 43 8.74 -10.88 1.52
CA ARG A 43 7.70 -11.69 0.89
C ARG A 43 6.46 -10.89 0.55
N ALA A 44 6.03 -9.99 1.44
CA ALA A 44 4.91 -9.11 1.18
C ALA A 44 5.17 -8.11 0.04
N GLN A 45 6.43 -7.77 -0.27
CA GLN A 45 6.77 -6.95 -1.43
C GLN A 45 6.74 -7.77 -2.73
N GLU A 46 7.24 -9.01 -2.70
CA GLU A 46 7.18 -9.92 -3.85
C GLU A 46 5.75 -10.24 -4.28
N GLU A 47 4.79 -10.26 -3.35
CA GLU A 47 3.37 -10.51 -3.58
C GLU A 47 2.58 -9.26 -4.03
N ARG A 48 3.17 -8.06 -3.97
CA ARG A 48 2.47 -6.83 -4.41
C ARG A 48 2.26 -6.86 -5.91
N LEU A 49 1.02 -6.60 -6.31
CA LEU A 49 0.63 -6.47 -7.71
C LEU A 49 0.69 -5.00 -8.16
N VAL A 50 1.45 -4.75 -9.21
CA VAL A 50 1.54 -3.46 -9.90
C VAL A 50 0.74 -3.54 -11.19
N CYS A 51 -0.31 -2.73 -11.30
CA CYS A 51 -1.13 -2.65 -12.50
C CYS A 51 -0.73 -1.48 -13.38
N GLN A 52 -0.27 -1.76 -14.59
CA GLN A 52 0.11 -0.75 -15.57
C GLN A 52 -0.91 -0.68 -16.71
N ARG A 53 -1.09 0.52 -17.25
CA ARG A 53 -1.87 0.75 -18.47
C ARG A 53 -0.94 0.62 -19.67
N VAL A 54 -1.10 -0.45 -20.45
CA VAL A 54 -0.25 -0.75 -21.60
C VAL A 54 -1.05 -0.57 -22.88
N LYS A 55 -0.50 0.22 -23.81
CA LYS A 55 -1.00 0.29 -25.19
C LYS A 55 -0.20 -0.70 -26.02
N LYS A 56 -0.83 -1.81 -26.42
CA LYS A 56 -0.18 -2.79 -27.31
C LYS A 56 0.08 -2.15 -28.68
N ILE A 57 1.23 -2.43 -29.27
CA ILE A 57 1.58 -1.98 -30.62
C ILE A 57 0.53 -2.55 -31.59
N GLY A 58 -0.04 -1.68 -32.43
CA GLY A 58 -1.11 -2.05 -33.36
C GLY A 58 -2.53 -2.09 -32.76
N SER A 59 -2.70 -1.85 -31.46
CA SER A 59 -4.03 -1.71 -30.83
C SER A 59 -4.35 -0.24 -30.55
N ASN A 60 -5.60 0.16 -30.80
CA ASN A 60 -6.12 1.46 -30.37
C ASN A 60 -6.51 1.44 -28.87
N ARG A 61 -6.78 0.26 -28.30
CA ARG A 61 -7.23 0.11 -26.92
C ARG A 61 -6.07 0.05 -25.93
N ILE A 62 -6.29 0.65 -24.77
CA ILE A 62 -5.41 0.58 -23.62
C ILE A 62 -5.88 -0.57 -22.73
N GLU A 63 -4.99 -1.50 -22.42
CA GLU A 63 -5.26 -2.63 -21.52
C GLU A 63 -4.64 -2.37 -20.14
N ARG A 64 -5.30 -2.85 -19.08
CA ARG A 64 -4.70 -2.87 -17.73
C ARG A 64 -4.09 -4.25 -17.49
N VAL A 65 -2.78 -4.30 -17.33
CA VAL A 65 -2.05 -5.53 -17.04
C VAL A 65 -1.47 -5.41 -15.63
N CYS A 66 -1.83 -6.35 -14.77
CA CYS A 66 -1.31 -6.44 -13.41
C CYS A 66 -0.24 -7.52 -13.37
N LYS A 67 0.94 -7.19 -12.86
CA LYS A 67 2.07 -8.10 -12.67
C LYS A 67 2.58 -7.97 -11.24
N THR A 68 3.29 -8.98 -10.74
CA THR A 68 3.96 -8.86 -9.44
C THR A 68 5.13 -7.88 -9.53
N GLU A 69 5.52 -7.26 -8.41
CA GLU A 69 6.69 -6.38 -8.35
C GLU A 69 7.95 -7.10 -8.85
N ALA A 70 8.14 -8.37 -8.47
CA ALA A 70 9.25 -9.20 -8.93
C ALA A 70 9.28 -9.36 -10.46
N GLN A 71 8.11 -9.51 -11.11
CA GLN A 71 8.03 -9.58 -12.58
C GLN A 71 8.31 -8.22 -13.23
N SER A 72 7.79 -7.13 -12.63
CA SER A 72 8.01 -5.78 -13.13
C SER A 72 9.48 -5.37 -13.11
N GLN A 73 10.21 -5.74 -12.03
CA GLN A 73 11.63 -5.42 -11.90
C GLN A 73 12.47 -6.17 -12.95
N LYS A 74 12.25 -7.48 -13.13
CA LYS A 74 12.94 -8.28 -14.15
C LYS A 74 12.73 -7.72 -15.56
N GLU A 75 11.49 -7.37 -15.92
CA GLU A 75 11.23 -6.78 -17.24
C GLU A 75 11.94 -5.42 -17.44
N SER A 76 12.01 -4.60 -16.38
CA SER A 76 12.70 -3.30 -16.45
C SER A 76 14.21 -3.44 -16.63
N GLU A 77 14.82 -4.42 -15.96
CA GLU A 77 16.25 -4.71 -16.05
C GLU A 77 16.62 -5.26 -17.43
N GLU A 78 15.83 -6.20 -17.95
CA GLU A 78 15.99 -6.69 -19.32
C GLU A 78 15.80 -5.59 -20.37
N ALA A 79 14.86 -4.67 -20.15
CA ALA A 79 14.64 -3.53 -21.04
C ALA A 79 15.85 -2.57 -21.01
N ALA A 80 16.42 -2.31 -19.83
CA ALA A 80 17.62 -1.49 -19.67
C ALA A 80 18.84 -2.11 -20.35
N LEU A 81 19.06 -3.42 -20.19
CA LEU A 81 20.14 -4.16 -20.88
C LEU A 81 19.96 -4.10 -22.41
N ARG A 82 18.74 -4.27 -22.90
CA ARG A 82 18.42 -4.13 -24.34
C ARG A 82 18.61 -2.71 -24.85
N ALA A 83 18.42 -1.69 -24.03
CA ALA A 83 18.69 -0.29 -24.38
C ALA A 83 20.20 -0.03 -24.43
N ALA A 84 20.94 -0.41 -23.38
CA ALA A 84 22.40 -0.28 -23.31
C ALA A 84 23.10 -0.99 -24.46
N ARG A 85 22.65 -2.20 -24.83
CA ARG A 85 23.20 -2.93 -25.99
C ARG A 85 22.96 -2.20 -27.31
N ARG A 86 21.79 -1.55 -27.48
CA ARG A 86 21.50 -0.75 -28.67
C ARG A 86 22.34 0.51 -28.73
N ASP A 87 22.59 1.16 -27.60
CA ASP A 87 23.43 2.36 -27.55
C ASP A 87 24.90 2.03 -27.86
N MET A 88 25.40 0.89 -27.39
CA MET A 88 26.73 0.39 -27.76
C MET A 88 26.83 0.08 -29.27
N GLN A 89 25.76 -0.40 -29.91
CA GLN A 89 25.75 -0.61 -31.37
C GLN A 89 25.67 0.69 -32.17
N ARG A 90 25.20 1.79 -31.57
CA ARG A 90 25.02 3.08 -32.22
C ARG A 90 26.27 3.96 -32.22
N THR A 91 27.27 3.60 -31.41
CA THR A 91 28.51 4.35 -31.20
C THR A 91 29.66 3.88 -32.07
N PHE A 92 29.45 2.83 -32.88
CA PHE A 92 30.33 2.37 -33.96
C PHE A 92 29.69 2.67 -35.32
#